data_AF-A0A533ZXJ1-F1
#
_entry.id   AF-A0A533ZXJ1-F1
#
_cell.length_a   1.000
_cell.length_b   1.000
_cell.length_c   1.000
_cell.angle_alpha   90.00
_cell.angle_beta   90.00
_cell.angle_gamma   90.00
#
_symmetry.space_group_name_H-M   'P 1'
#
loop_
_entity.id
_entity.type
_entity.pdbx_description
1 polymer ?
#
loop_
_entity_poly.entity_id
_entity_poly.type
_entity_poly.pdbx_seq_one_letter_code
_entity_poly.pdbx_strand_id
1 'polypeptide(L)'
;MLQTEQEIQVALAIKKILDEGITSGPWQANLFLKGIKKKLEEIRDEFVTRVGIDQHHEQMAKDLAANSGEMTEVYIALYQSQGGNMSKWQEVVVSLVNYIMGRPIYSNETDVQAAIRLNDRKLNHAYVVVKVPNDAILPGTTDLVRTDREGRKLISLREAAIQLKNIIRLVHASGEYKLVGNFLVKQN
;
A
#
# COMPACT_ATOMS: atom_id res chain seq x y z
N MET A 1 -9.95 -24.43 -4.97
CA MET A 1 -8.84 -23.71 -4.32
C MET A 1 -8.04 -23.06 -5.43
N LEU A 2 -7.99 -21.73 -5.48
CA LEU A 2 -7.11 -21.02 -6.43
C LEU A 2 -5.66 -21.23 -5.94
N GLN A 3 -4.78 -21.68 -6.82
CA GLN A 3 -3.42 -22.09 -6.47
C GLN A 3 -2.36 -21.07 -6.94
N THR A 4 -2.75 -20.06 -7.74
CA THR A 4 -1.82 -19.04 -8.25
C THR A 4 -2.35 -17.61 -8.10
N GLU A 5 -1.44 -16.65 -7.88
CA GLU A 5 -1.77 -15.23 -7.72
C GLU A 5 -2.50 -14.64 -8.94
N GLN A 6 -2.25 -15.18 -10.14
CA GLN A 6 -2.97 -14.83 -11.36
C GLN A 6 -4.45 -15.24 -11.32
N GLU A 7 -4.77 -16.42 -10.77
CA GLU A 7 -6.16 -16.89 -10.64
C GLU A 7 -6.96 -16.01 -9.68
N ILE A 8 -6.32 -15.48 -8.63
CA ILE A 8 -6.94 -14.55 -7.68
C ILE A 8 -7.23 -13.21 -8.36
N GLN A 9 -6.28 -12.67 -9.15
CA GLN A 9 -6.49 -11.42 -9.89
C GLN A 9 -7.61 -11.55 -10.94
N VAL A 10 -7.67 -12.69 -11.64
CA VAL A 10 -8.74 -12.98 -12.60
C VAL A 10 -10.09 -13.11 -11.88
N ALA A 11 -10.14 -13.77 -10.72
CA ALA A 11 -11.37 -13.88 -9.94
C ALA A 11 -11.88 -12.52 -9.44
N LEU A 12 -10.98 -11.63 -9.01
CA LEU A 12 -11.33 -10.26 -8.61
C LEU A 12 -11.80 -9.41 -9.79
N ALA A 13 -11.18 -9.55 -10.96
CA ALA A 13 -11.62 -8.88 -12.19
C ALA A 13 -13.02 -9.35 -12.62
N ILE A 14 -13.29 -10.65 -12.57
CA ILE A 14 -14.60 -11.23 -12.87
C ILE A 14 -15.66 -10.71 -11.90
N LYS A 15 -15.37 -10.68 -10.59
CA LYS A 15 -16.27 -10.10 -9.58
C LYS A 15 -16.58 -8.63 -9.89
N LYS A 16 -15.56 -7.84 -10.23
CA LYS A 16 -15.74 -6.42 -10.56
C LYS A 16 -16.65 -6.21 -11.77
N ILE A 17 -16.46 -6.99 -12.83
CA ILE A 17 -17.30 -6.93 -14.04
C ILE A 17 -18.76 -7.33 -13.71
N LEU A 18 -18.95 -8.35 -12.87
CA LEU A 18 -20.28 -8.74 -12.39
C LEU A 18 -20.95 -7.62 -11.58
N ASP A 19 -20.23 -7.00 -10.64
CA ASP A 19 -20.75 -5.90 -9.81
C ASP A 19 -21.09 -4.66 -10.66
N GLU A 20 -20.23 -4.31 -11.63
CA GLU A 20 -20.49 -3.23 -12.58
C GLU A 20 -21.73 -3.53 -13.42
N GLY A 21 -21.88 -4.75 -13.96
CA GLY A 21 -23.05 -5.16 -14.72
C GLY A 21 -24.35 -5.14 -13.89
N ILE A 22 -24.30 -5.58 -12.63
CA ILE A 22 -25.44 -5.52 -11.69
C ILE A 22 -25.81 -4.06 -11.36
N THR A 23 -24.84 -3.14 -11.36
CA THR A 23 -25.07 -1.73 -11.00
C THR A 23 -25.52 -0.88 -12.19
N SER A 24 -24.94 -1.11 -13.38
CA SER A 24 -25.18 -0.29 -14.57
C SER A 24 -26.37 -0.73 -15.43
N GLY A 25 -26.90 -1.94 -15.20
CA GLY A 25 -27.99 -2.49 -16.02
C GLY A 25 -29.38 -1.93 -15.65
N PRO A 26 -30.34 -1.89 -16.62
CA PRO A 26 -31.70 -1.40 -16.41
C PRO A 26 -32.61 -2.42 -15.69
N TRP A 27 -32.13 -2.94 -14.56
CA TRP A 27 -32.73 -4.09 -13.87
C TRP A 27 -34.10 -3.85 -13.24
N GLN A 28 -34.47 -2.59 -13.05
CA GLN A 28 -35.78 -2.20 -12.50
C GLN A 28 -36.82 -1.91 -13.58
N ALA A 29 -36.46 -2.03 -14.87
CA ALA A 29 -37.35 -1.65 -15.96
C ALA A 29 -38.54 -2.63 -16.13
N ASN A 30 -38.39 -3.92 -15.81
CA ASN A 30 -39.51 -4.87 -15.82
C ASN A 30 -39.28 -6.04 -14.83
N LEU A 31 -40.35 -6.79 -14.50
CA LEU A 31 -40.26 -7.94 -13.58
C LEU A 31 -39.31 -9.05 -14.06
N PHE A 32 -39.16 -9.20 -15.36
CA PHE A 32 -38.25 -10.19 -15.95
C PHE A 32 -36.78 -9.84 -15.69
N LEU A 33 -36.38 -8.58 -15.90
CA LEU A 33 -35.05 -8.03 -15.65
C LEU A 33 -34.75 -7.97 -14.15
N LYS A 34 -35.77 -7.73 -13.32
CA LYS A 34 -35.65 -7.85 -11.87
C LYS A 34 -35.35 -9.29 -11.44
N GLY A 35 -35.97 -10.26 -12.11
CA GLY A 35 -35.67 -11.69 -11.94
C GLY A 35 -34.27 -12.07 -12.41
N ILE A 36 -33.81 -11.52 -13.55
CA ILE A 36 -32.45 -11.74 -14.06
C ILE A 36 -31.40 -11.13 -13.12
N LYS A 37 -31.62 -9.91 -12.62
CA LYS A 37 -30.74 -9.28 -11.64
C LYS A 37 -30.57 -10.15 -10.40
N LYS A 38 -31.68 -10.68 -9.86
CA LYS A 38 -31.63 -11.55 -8.69
C LYS A 38 -30.83 -12.82 -8.97
N LYS A 39 -31.00 -13.46 -10.13
CA LYS A 39 -30.18 -14.60 -10.53
C LYS A 39 -28.71 -14.24 -10.71
N LEU A 40 -28.41 -13.05 -11.21
CA LEU A 40 -27.03 -12.57 -11.39
C LEU A 40 -26.35 -12.29 -10.04
N GLU A 41 -27.08 -11.75 -9.07
CA GLU A 41 -26.66 -11.61 -7.68
C GLU A 41 -26.41 -12.99 -7.05
N GLU A 42 -27.33 -13.96 -7.23
CA GLU A 42 -27.15 -15.34 -6.77
C GLU A 42 -25.91 -16.02 -7.37
N ILE A 43 -25.66 -15.84 -8.67
CA ILE A 43 -24.47 -16.39 -9.35
C ILE A 43 -23.19 -15.72 -8.84
N ARG A 44 -23.21 -14.40 -8.60
CA ARG A 44 -22.07 -13.70 -7.99
C ARG A 44 -21.80 -14.24 -6.59
N ASP A 45 -22.84 -14.40 -5.79
CA ASP A 45 -22.72 -14.84 -4.39
C ASP A 45 -22.25 -16.30 -4.32
N GLU A 46 -22.73 -17.17 -5.22
CA GLU A 46 -22.24 -18.54 -5.39
C GLU A 46 -20.78 -18.56 -5.87
N PHE A 47 -20.39 -17.67 -6.79
CA PHE A 47 -19.01 -17.53 -7.26
C PHE A 47 -18.08 -17.08 -6.13
N VAL A 48 -18.45 -16.07 -5.35
CA VAL A 48 -17.69 -15.60 -4.16
C VAL A 48 -17.52 -16.74 -3.14
N THR A 49 -18.60 -17.49 -2.90
CA THR A 49 -18.61 -18.63 -1.96
C THR A 49 -17.74 -19.79 -2.45
N ARG A 50 -17.86 -20.19 -3.73
CA ARG A 50 -17.13 -21.33 -4.32
C ARG A 50 -15.65 -21.04 -4.57
N VAL A 51 -15.32 -19.79 -4.89
CA VAL A 51 -13.94 -19.34 -5.08
C VAL A 51 -13.25 -19.06 -3.74
N GLY A 52 -14.00 -18.93 -2.63
CA GLY A 52 -13.44 -18.72 -1.29
C GLY A 52 -12.89 -17.32 -1.10
N ILE A 53 -13.43 -16.33 -1.81
CA ILE A 53 -13.00 -14.92 -1.71
C ILE A 53 -13.26 -14.40 -0.29
N ASP A 54 -14.35 -14.85 0.36
CA ASP A 54 -14.67 -14.49 1.76
C ASP A 54 -13.80 -15.23 2.79
N GLN A 55 -13.40 -16.48 2.54
CA GLN A 55 -12.50 -17.22 3.44
C GLN A 55 -11.09 -16.62 3.45
N HIS A 56 -10.61 -16.08 2.32
CA HIS A 56 -9.37 -15.31 2.29
C HIS A 56 -9.52 -13.91 2.91
N HIS A 57 -10.68 -13.27 2.81
CA HIS A 57 -10.91 -11.96 3.42
C HIS A 57 -11.06 -12.03 4.96
N GLU A 58 -11.76 -13.04 5.49
CA GLU A 58 -11.94 -13.23 6.93
C GLU A 58 -10.70 -13.82 7.62
N GLN A 59 -9.94 -14.72 6.97
CA GLN A 59 -8.68 -15.20 7.53
C GLN A 59 -7.62 -14.09 7.54
N MET A 60 -7.55 -13.25 6.49
CA MET A 60 -6.70 -12.05 6.52
C MET A 60 -7.15 -11.03 7.57
N ALA A 61 -8.45 -10.84 7.79
CA ALA A 61 -8.96 -9.94 8.83
C ALA A 61 -8.73 -10.47 10.26
N LYS A 62 -8.83 -11.79 10.48
CA LYS A 62 -8.53 -12.41 11.79
C LYS A 62 -7.03 -12.47 12.09
N ASP A 63 -6.17 -12.69 11.10
CA ASP A 63 -4.71 -12.61 11.29
C ASP A 63 -4.23 -11.15 11.48
N LEU A 64 -4.97 -10.16 10.95
CA LEU A 64 -4.77 -8.73 11.21
C LEU A 64 -5.23 -8.30 12.62
N ALA A 65 -6.24 -8.97 13.20
CA ALA A 65 -6.72 -8.68 14.55
C ALA A 65 -5.94 -9.42 15.65
N ALA A 66 -5.39 -10.60 15.35
CA ALA A 66 -4.53 -11.36 16.26
C ALA A 66 -3.11 -10.77 16.38
N ASN A 67 -2.63 -10.06 15.35
CA ASN A 67 -1.42 -9.25 15.37
C ASN A 67 -1.72 -7.79 15.76
N SER A 68 -2.30 -7.57 16.94
CA SER A 68 -2.10 -6.32 17.68
C SER A 68 -0.67 -6.27 18.26
N GLY A 69 0.31 -6.64 17.44
CA GLY A 69 1.68 -6.22 17.63
C GLY A 69 1.72 -4.72 17.41
N GLU A 70 2.33 -4.00 18.33
CA GLU A 70 2.56 -2.56 18.22
C GLU A 70 3.07 -2.21 16.80
N MET A 71 2.25 -1.48 16.04
CA MET A 71 2.64 -0.98 14.73
C MET A 71 3.36 0.36 14.94
N THR A 72 4.57 0.47 14.40
CA THR A 72 5.38 1.68 14.49
C THR A 72 5.40 2.39 13.14
N GLU A 73 5.35 3.72 13.20
CA GLU A 73 5.52 4.57 12.04
C GLU A 73 7.00 4.73 11.73
N VAL A 74 7.35 4.50 10.47
CA VAL A 74 8.71 4.64 9.97
C VAL A 74 8.71 5.57 8.77
N TYR A 75 9.82 6.27 8.61
CA TYR A 75 9.95 7.35 7.64
C TYR A 75 11.06 7.00 6.66
N ILE A 76 10.71 6.83 5.38
CA ILE A 76 11.67 6.38 4.37
C ILE A 76 11.98 7.56 3.46
N ALA A 77 13.27 7.90 3.36
CA ALA A 77 13.74 8.91 2.44
C ALA A 77 13.75 8.37 1.01
N LEU A 78 13.18 9.15 0.10
CA LEU A 78 13.07 8.83 -1.31
C LEU A 78 13.77 9.91 -2.15
N TYR A 79 14.35 9.46 -3.26
CA TYR A 79 14.95 10.31 -4.26
C TYR A 79 14.37 9.98 -5.63
N GLN A 80 14.08 11.01 -6.41
CA GLN A 80 13.68 10.92 -7.80
C GLN A 80 14.38 12.01 -8.60
N SER A 81 15.01 11.65 -9.72
CA SER A 81 15.72 12.60 -10.59
C SER A 81 14.78 13.61 -11.25
N GLN A 82 13.56 13.17 -11.56
CA GLN A 82 12.46 13.96 -12.13
C GLN A 82 11.46 14.36 -11.04
N GLY A 83 11.93 15.10 -10.03
CA GLY A 83 11.15 15.46 -8.84
C GLY A 83 9.84 16.22 -9.10
N GLY A 84 9.76 16.96 -10.21
CA GLY A 84 8.54 17.66 -10.61
C GLY A 84 7.44 16.75 -11.19
N ASN A 85 7.74 15.49 -11.49
CA ASN A 85 6.81 14.56 -12.12
C ASN A 85 6.18 13.62 -11.07
N MET A 86 4.92 13.89 -10.71
CA MET A 86 4.21 13.10 -9.69
C MET A 86 3.95 11.65 -10.12
N SER A 87 3.81 11.37 -11.42
CA SER A 87 3.68 10.00 -11.93
C SER A 87 4.97 9.19 -11.68
N LYS A 88 6.14 9.84 -11.69
CA LYS A 88 7.40 9.19 -11.32
C LYS A 88 7.53 8.96 -9.82
N TRP A 89 6.95 9.83 -8.99
CA TRP A 89 6.83 9.56 -7.56
C TRP A 89 5.92 8.37 -7.26
N GLN A 90 4.84 8.21 -8.03
CA GLN A 90 3.95 7.07 -7.92
C GLN A 90 4.67 5.74 -8.19
N GLU A 91 5.44 5.66 -9.28
CA GLU A 91 6.27 4.48 -9.58
C GLU A 91 7.24 4.16 -8.42
N VAL A 92 7.88 5.19 -7.85
CA VAL A 92 8.80 5.02 -6.72
C VAL A 92 8.07 4.50 -5.48
N VAL A 93 6.92 5.06 -5.12
CA VAL A 93 6.14 4.61 -3.96
C VAL A 93 5.65 3.18 -4.13
N VAL A 94 5.16 2.81 -5.33
CA VAL A 94 4.74 1.44 -5.62
C VAL A 94 5.92 0.47 -5.57
N SER A 95 7.10 0.89 -6.04
CA SER A 95 8.32 0.06 -5.99
C SER A 95 8.79 -0.28 -4.58
N LEU A 96 8.37 0.48 -3.55
CA LEU A 96 8.80 0.24 -2.17
C LEU A 96 8.35 -1.10 -1.61
N VAL A 97 7.26 -1.66 -2.11
CA VAL A 97 6.83 -2.99 -1.68
C VAL A 97 7.79 -4.07 -2.15
N ASN A 98 8.38 -3.88 -3.33
CA ASN A 98 9.27 -4.86 -3.94
C ASN A 98 10.74 -4.59 -3.65
N TYR A 99 11.12 -3.32 -3.42
CA TYR A 99 12.52 -2.91 -3.31
C TYR A 99 12.73 -1.74 -2.36
N ILE A 100 13.14 -2.07 -1.13
CA ILE A 100 13.47 -1.12 -0.06
C ILE A 100 15.00 -0.92 0.06
N MET A 101 15.78 -1.82 -0.52
CA MET A 101 17.24 -1.87 -0.34
C MET A 101 17.91 -0.55 -0.75
N GLY A 102 18.82 -0.08 0.11
CA GLY A 102 19.60 1.14 -0.12
C GLY A 102 18.88 2.45 0.20
N ARG A 103 17.63 2.41 0.66
CA ARG A 103 16.88 3.61 1.06
C ARG A 103 17.07 3.89 2.57
N PRO A 104 17.43 5.12 2.98
CA PRO A 104 17.51 5.47 4.39
C PRO A 104 16.13 5.43 5.05
N ILE A 105 16.02 4.72 6.18
CA ILE A 105 14.79 4.59 6.96
C ILE A 105 15.05 5.15 8.36
N TYR A 106 14.16 6.01 8.83
CA TYR A 106 14.26 6.68 10.11
C TYR A 106 13.07 6.28 11.00
N SER A 107 13.29 6.28 12.31
CA SER A 107 12.23 6.11 13.30
C SER A 107 11.46 7.40 13.59
N ASN A 108 12.06 8.57 13.31
CA ASN A 108 11.48 9.87 13.61
C ASN A 108 11.29 10.73 12.35
N GLU A 109 10.20 11.48 12.29
CA GLU A 109 9.90 12.38 11.18
C GLU A 109 10.89 13.55 11.09
N THR A 110 11.36 14.04 12.24
CA THR A 110 12.31 15.16 12.31
C THR A 110 13.64 14.84 11.65
N ASP A 111 14.09 13.59 11.78
CA ASP A 111 15.38 13.14 11.28
C ASP A 111 15.36 13.04 9.74
N VAL A 112 14.28 12.51 9.16
CA VAL A 112 14.11 12.46 7.70
C VAL A 112 13.93 13.85 7.11
N GLN A 113 13.18 14.73 7.78
CA GLN A 113 12.98 16.10 7.32
C GLN A 113 14.30 16.88 7.33
N ALA A 114 15.10 16.72 8.37
CA ALA A 114 16.41 17.34 8.45
C ALA A 114 17.37 16.78 7.37
N ALA A 115 17.33 15.48 7.08
CA ALA A 115 18.10 14.88 6.00
C ALA A 115 17.71 15.43 4.62
N ILE A 116 16.42 15.67 4.38
CA ILE A 116 15.91 16.24 3.13
C ILE A 116 16.23 17.73 3.02
N ARG A 117 16.10 18.50 4.11
CA ARG A 117 16.35 19.95 4.14
C ARG A 117 17.80 20.31 3.79
N LEU A 118 18.75 19.44 4.14
CA LEU A 118 20.18 19.64 3.86
C LEU A 118 20.54 19.45 2.38
N ASN A 119 19.64 18.91 1.55
CA ASN A 119 19.88 18.74 0.11
C ASN A 119 19.33 19.94 -0.70
N ASP A 120 20.16 20.51 -1.58
CA ASP A 120 19.82 21.69 -2.40
C ASP A 120 18.62 21.46 -3.35
N ARG A 121 18.40 20.23 -3.81
CA ARG A 121 17.36 19.89 -4.79
C ARG A 121 16.06 19.44 -4.13
N LYS A 122 15.41 20.32 -3.39
CA LYS A 122 14.20 20.00 -2.58
C LYS A 122 13.08 19.28 -3.34
N LEU A 123 12.90 19.53 -4.64
CA LEU A 123 11.90 18.84 -5.48
C LEU A 123 12.26 17.37 -5.76
N ASN A 124 13.53 17.00 -5.73
CA ASN A 124 13.98 15.64 -6.04
C ASN A 124 13.96 14.72 -4.81
N HIS A 125 13.69 15.28 -3.64
CA HIS A 125 13.65 14.57 -2.39
C HIS A 125 12.23 14.60 -1.81
N ALA A 126 11.78 13.43 -1.35
CA ALA A 126 10.53 13.27 -0.65
C ALA A 126 10.72 12.23 0.44
N TYR A 127 9.77 12.10 1.35
CA TYR A 127 9.72 10.95 2.24
C TYR A 127 8.32 10.38 2.31
N VAL A 128 8.25 9.09 2.61
CA VAL A 128 6.99 8.40 2.81
C VAL A 128 6.88 7.94 4.25
N VAL A 129 5.66 8.02 4.79
CA VAL A 129 5.31 7.53 6.11
C VAL A 129 4.63 6.18 5.94
N VAL A 130 5.18 5.16 6.60
CA VAL A 130 4.71 3.77 6.49
C VAL A 130 4.51 3.20 7.88
N LYS A 131 3.43 2.45 8.09
CA LYS A 131 3.24 1.64 9.29
C LYS A 131 3.85 0.26 9.10
N VAL A 132 4.76 -0.11 9.99
CA VAL A 132 5.35 -1.45 9.98
C VAL A 132 5.15 -2.11 11.33
N PRO A 133 4.94 -3.43 11.35
CA PRO A 133 4.96 -4.20 12.59
C PRO A 133 6.31 -4.05 13.33
N ASN A 134 6.30 -3.93 14.66
CA ASN A 134 7.53 -3.81 15.45
C ASN A 134 8.50 -5.00 15.29
N ASP A 135 7.98 -6.21 15.05
CA ASP A 135 8.76 -7.43 14.81
C ASP A 135 9.45 -7.45 13.42
N ALA A 136 9.01 -6.57 12.52
CA ALA A 136 9.62 -6.38 11.21
C ALA A 136 10.81 -5.42 11.24
N ILE A 137 10.97 -4.64 12.32
CA ILE A 137 12.14 -3.80 12.57
C ILE A 137 13.25 -4.72 13.09
N LEU A 138 14.34 -4.81 12.31
CA LEU A 138 15.49 -5.59 12.72
C LEU A 138 16.22 -4.82 13.84
N PRO A 139 16.31 -5.37 15.06
CA PRO A 139 17.04 -4.71 16.13
C PRO A 139 18.49 -4.57 15.70
N GLY A 140 18.99 -3.33 15.64
CA GLY A 140 20.40 -3.09 15.42
C GLY A 140 21.18 -3.73 16.56
N THR A 141 22.03 -4.71 16.28
CA THR A 141 23.07 -5.08 17.22
C THR A 141 23.92 -3.84 17.47
N THR A 142 24.24 -3.57 18.75
CA THR A 142 24.76 -2.29 19.25
C THR A 142 26.02 -1.79 18.51
N ASP A 143 26.73 -2.68 17.82
CA ASP A 143 27.95 -2.39 17.04
C ASP A 143 27.71 -2.08 15.54
N LEU A 144 26.48 -2.19 15.03
CA LEU A 144 26.13 -2.05 13.60
C LEU A 144 24.98 -1.08 13.35
N VAL A 145 24.82 -0.07 14.21
CA VAL A 145 23.84 1.01 13.96
C VAL A 145 24.27 1.79 12.73
N ARG A 146 23.59 1.56 11.60
CA ARG A 146 23.84 2.31 10.38
C ARG A 146 23.46 3.75 10.63
N THR A 147 24.38 4.66 10.36
CA THR A 147 24.11 6.09 10.44
C THR A 147 24.02 6.70 9.06
N ASP A 148 23.23 7.77 8.93
CA ASP A 148 23.32 8.65 7.76
C ASP A 148 24.65 9.43 7.78
N ARG A 149 24.86 10.27 6.75
CA ARG A 149 26.07 11.10 6.63
C ARG A 149 26.26 12.09 7.79
N GLU A 150 25.20 12.38 8.54
CA GLU A 150 25.16 13.32 9.66
C GLU A 150 25.14 12.60 11.03
N GLY A 151 25.33 11.28 11.05
CA GLY A 151 25.36 10.50 12.28
C GLY A 151 23.98 10.11 12.82
N ARG A 152 22.88 10.35 12.10
CA ARG A 152 21.53 9.96 12.53
C ARG A 152 21.30 8.47 12.35
N LYS A 153 20.63 7.86 13.32
CA LYS A 153 20.37 6.42 13.33
C LYS A 153 19.39 6.03 12.23
N LEU A 154 19.78 5.04 11.42
CA LEU A 154 18.93 4.40 10.43
C LEU A 154 18.47 3.05 10.96
N ILE A 155 17.21 2.73 10.68
CA ILE A 155 16.64 1.43 11.01
C ILE A 155 16.71 0.50 9.79
N SER A 156 16.84 -0.79 10.05
CA SER A 156 16.74 -1.82 9.01
C SER A 156 15.42 -2.54 9.15
N LEU A 157 14.72 -2.74 8.05
CA LEU A 157 13.49 -3.52 8.00
C LEU A 157 13.78 -4.88 7.35
N ARG A 158 13.00 -5.89 7.72
CA ARG A 158 12.99 -7.17 7.02
C ARG A 158 12.54 -7.00 5.57
N GLU A 159 13.00 -7.88 4.69
CA GLU A 159 12.47 -8.01 3.33
C GLU A 159 10.94 -8.21 3.38
N ALA A 160 10.23 -7.56 2.45
CA ALA A 160 8.77 -7.57 2.34
C ALA A 160 7.99 -7.04 3.59
N ALA A 161 8.63 -6.28 4.49
CA ALA A 161 7.97 -5.68 5.65
C ALA A 161 6.96 -4.56 5.29
N ILE A 162 7.07 -3.98 4.09
CA ILE A 162 6.24 -2.87 3.64
C ILE A 162 5.15 -3.38 2.71
N GLN A 163 3.91 -2.99 3.00
CA GLN A 163 2.75 -3.26 2.18
C GLN A 163 2.13 -1.94 1.72
N LEU A 164 1.60 -1.89 0.49
CA LEU A 164 0.98 -0.66 -0.08
C LEU A 164 -0.10 -0.09 0.85
N LYS A 165 -0.90 -0.96 1.47
CA LYS A 165 -1.97 -0.58 2.41
C LYS A 165 -1.47 0.10 3.69
N ASN A 166 -0.20 -0.08 4.05
CA ASN A 166 0.39 0.51 5.23
C ASN A 166 1.09 1.85 4.95
N ILE A 167 1.15 2.27 3.69
CA ILE A 167 1.66 3.58 3.29
C ILE A 167 0.60 4.63 3.63
N ILE A 168 0.91 5.51 4.59
CA ILE A 168 -0.03 6.52 5.07
C ILE A 168 -0.06 7.70 4.10
N ARG A 169 1.11 8.29 3.84
CA ARG A 169 1.28 9.51 3.06
C ARG A 169 2.69 9.65 2.51
N LEU A 170 2.81 10.33 1.39
CA LEU A 170 4.05 10.84 0.81
C LEU A 170 4.10 12.35 1.07
N VAL A 171 5.19 12.81 1.66
CA VAL A 171 5.47 14.22 1.88
C VAL A 171 6.51 14.67 0.87
N HIS A 172 6.11 15.58 0.00
CA HIS A 172 6.94 16.16 -1.05
C HIS A 172 6.92 17.69 -0.93
N ALA A 173 7.89 18.37 -1.55
CA ALA A 173 7.97 19.83 -1.51
C ALA A 173 6.72 20.55 -2.07
N SER A 174 5.95 19.90 -2.95
CA SER A 174 4.69 20.44 -3.49
C SER A 174 3.45 20.21 -2.62
N GLY A 175 3.59 19.47 -1.51
CA GLY A 175 2.52 19.14 -0.58
C GLY A 175 2.52 17.67 -0.16
N GLU A 176 1.48 17.29 0.58
CA GLU A 176 1.27 15.92 1.04
C GLU A 176 0.36 15.16 0.08
N TYR A 177 0.66 13.89 -0.14
CA TYR A 177 -0.04 13.02 -1.08
C TYR A 177 -0.42 11.71 -0.37
N LYS A 178 -1.64 11.25 -0.59
CA LYS A 178 -2.11 9.96 -0.12
C LYS A 178 -2.15 8.97 -1.27
N LEU A 179 -1.73 7.73 -1.02
CA LEU A 179 -1.85 6.66 -2.00
C LEU A 179 -3.29 6.12 -1.99
N VAL A 180 -3.99 6.21 -3.12
CA VAL A 180 -5.32 5.66 -3.32
C VAL A 180 -5.26 4.68 -4.50
N GLY A 181 -5.35 3.38 -4.17
CA GLY A 181 -5.02 2.31 -5.13
C GLY A 181 -3.55 2.40 -5.52
N ASN A 182 -3.29 2.71 -6.79
CA ASN A 182 -1.95 2.95 -7.29
C ASN A 182 -1.63 4.43 -7.50
N PHE A 183 -2.56 5.36 -7.25
CA PHE A 183 -2.39 6.77 -7.59
C PHE A 183 -2.07 7.64 -6.38
N LEU A 184 -1.20 8.64 -6.56
CA LEU A 184 -0.92 9.65 -5.54
C LEU A 184 -1.90 10.82 -5.69
N VAL A 185 -2.76 10.98 -4.69
CA VAL A 185 -3.76 12.05 -4.63
C VAL A 185 -3.30 13.09 -3.62
N LYS A 186 -3.15 14.35 -4.05
CA LYS A 186 -2.77 15.44 -3.16
C LYS A 186 -3.83 15.61 -2.06
N GLN A 187 -3.40 15.68 -0.81
CA GLN A 187 -4.26 16.06 0.31
C GLN A 187 -4.24 17.60 0.41
N ASN A 188 -5.43 18.21 0.45
CA ASN A 188 -5.62 19.65 0.63
C ASN A 188 -5.70 19.98 2.11
#